data_AF-A0A8T3XMV0-F1
#
_entry.id   AF-A0A8T3XMV0-F1
#
_cell.length_a   1.000
_cell.length_b   1.000
_cell.length_c   1.000
_cell.angle_alpha   90.00
_cell.angle_beta   90.00
_cell.angle_gamma   90.00
#
_symmetry.space_group_name_H-M   'P 1'
#
loop_
_entity.id
_entity.type
_entity.pdbx_description
1 polymer ?
#
loop_
_entity_poly.entity_id
_entity_poly.type
_entity_poly.pdbx_seq_one_letter_code
_entity_poly.pdbx_strand_id
1 'polypeptide(L)'
;MKPFQNVVKEINRTLTEMILFENIVNTTIVFLVFYLILTVIDFSPFLAFIPALAYLGFYSYMSFRSYKPGIVESKYSPLREKLRTAADNVGLENPVVEELQYEVTSEMKNVGLSMFINPRTLSYRIFAVMVLSFLIIFTSTLNIKFLEFARKVPDIFAISRLM
;
A
#
# COMPACT_ATOMS: atom_id res chain seq x y z
N MET A 1 -26.00 -22.80 4.84
CA MET A 1 -24.75 -22.77 5.65
C MET A 1 -23.46 -22.36 4.90
N LYS A 2 -23.13 -22.88 3.71
CA LYS A 2 -21.86 -22.56 3.00
C LYS A 2 -21.79 -21.21 2.22
N PRO A 3 -22.87 -20.64 1.65
CA PRO A 3 -22.72 -19.53 0.70
C PRO A 3 -22.32 -18.21 1.37
N PHE A 4 -22.92 -17.85 2.51
CA PHE A 4 -22.63 -16.60 3.22
C PHE A 4 -21.18 -16.52 3.73
N GLN A 5 -20.71 -17.55 4.44
CA GLN A 5 -19.34 -17.61 4.95
C GLN A 5 -18.31 -17.58 3.82
N ASN A 6 -18.61 -18.22 2.68
CA ASN A 6 -17.73 -18.19 1.51
C ASN A 6 -17.63 -16.80 0.90
N VAL A 7 -18.75 -16.08 0.75
CA VAL A 7 -18.77 -14.71 0.20
C VAL A 7 -18.05 -13.73 1.13
N VAL A 8 -18.26 -13.84 2.43
CA VAL A 8 -17.54 -13.01 3.43
C VAL A 8 -16.04 -13.32 3.40
N LYS A 9 -15.65 -14.59 3.29
CA LYS A 9 -14.25 -15.00 3.21
C LYS A 9 -13.59 -14.52 1.91
N GLU A 10 -14.32 -14.57 0.80
CA GLU A 10 -13.86 -14.09 -0.51
C GLU A 10 -13.60 -12.58 -0.49
N ILE A 11 -14.55 -11.78 0.00
CA ILE A 11 -14.38 -10.33 0.12
C ILE A 11 -13.21 -9.99 1.04
N ASN A 12 -13.09 -10.64 2.20
CA ASN A 12 -11.96 -10.43 3.11
C ASN A 12 -10.61 -10.80 2.49
N ARG A 13 -10.57 -11.87 1.70
CA ARG A 13 -9.38 -12.27 0.97
C ARG A 13 -8.97 -11.19 -0.04
N THR A 14 -9.91 -10.73 -0.87
CA THR A 14 -9.66 -9.69 -1.86
C THR A 14 -9.21 -8.38 -1.21
N LEU A 15 -9.82 -7.98 -0.09
CA LEU A 15 -9.38 -6.82 0.70
C LEU A 15 -7.97 -6.99 1.26
N THR A 16 -7.63 -8.19 1.74
CA THR A 16 -6.29 -8.48 2.27
C THR A 16 -5.25 -8.44 1.15
N GLU A 17 -5.53 -9.06 0.01
CA GLU A 17 -4.66 -9.03 -1.18
C GLU A 17 -4.44 -7.58 -1.64
N MET A 18 -5.48 -6.75 -1.58
CA MET A 18 -5.38 -5.33 -1.92
C MET A 18 -4.56 -4.50 -0.92
N ILE A 19 -4.76 -4.68 0.39
CA ILE A 19 -3.97 -3.99 1.42
C ILE A 19 -2.50 -4.40 1.29
N LEU A 20 -2.23 -5.68 1.04
CA LEU A 20 -0.87 -6.17 0.77
C LEU A 20 -0.28 -5.50 -0.47
N PHE A 21 -1.04 -5.41 -1.57
CA PHE A 21 -0.60 -4.72 -2.78
C PHE A 21 -0.27 -3.24 -2.52
N GLU A 22 -1.15 -2.52 -1.82
CA GLU A 22 -0.94 -1.10 -1.47
C GLU A 22 0.32 -0.91 -0.59
N ASN A 23 0.52 -1.80 0.38
CA ASN A 23 1.70 -1.79 1.24
C ASN A 23 3.00 -2.10 0.48
N ILE A 24 2.96 -3.02 -0.49
CA ILE A 24 4.10 -3.30 -1.36
C ILE A 24 4.45 -2.07 -2.19
N VAL A 25 3.46 -1.43 -2.84
CA VAL A 25 3.69 -0.21 -3.63
C VAL A 25 4.30 0.90 -2.77
N ASN A 26 3.78 1.12 -1.55
CA ASN A 26 4.34 2.11 -0.62
C ASN A 26 5.78 1.78 -0.22
N THR A 27 6.05 0.52 0.08
CA THR A 27 7.41 0.06 0.44
C THR A 27 8.37 0.30 -0.73
N THR A 28 7.94 0.01 -1.96
CA THR A 28 8.72 0.29 -3.16
C THR A 28 9.03 1.77 -3.31
N ILE A 29 8.07 2.66 -3.04
CA ILE A 29 8.33 4.11 -3.07
C ILE A 29 9.39 4.49 -2.04
N VAL A 30 9.26 4.02 -0.79
CA VAL A 30 10.25 4.29 0.27
C VAL A 30 11.63 3.80 -0.16
N PHE A 31 11.72 2.56 -0.65
CA PHE A 31 12.96 2.00 -1.18
C PHE A 31 13.57 2.89 -2.27
N LEU A 32 12.79 3.28 -3.28
CA LEU A 32 13.28 4.08 -4.40
C LEU A 32 13.74 5.47 -3.97
N VAL A 33 13.04 6.11 -3.04
CA VAL A 33 13.44 7.42 -2.49
C VAL A 33 14.80 7.31 -1.78
N PHE A 34 14.96 6.33 -0.88
CA PHE A 34 16.23 6.13 -0.19
C PHE A 34 17.34 5.72 -1.15
N TYR A 35 17.04 4.86 -2.11
CA TYR A 35 18.00 4.46 -3.14
C TYR A 35 18.51 5.66 -3.93
N LEU A 36 17.61 6.54 -4.36
CA LEU A 36 17.96 7.76 -5.11
C LEU A 36 18.83 8.68 -4.25
N ILE A 37 18.47 8.92 -2.99
CA ILE A 37 19.25 9.76 -2.07
C ILE A 37 20.66 9.20 -1.88
N LEU A 38 20.78 7.90 -1.60
CA LEU A 38 22.09 7.26 -1.37
C LEU A 38 22.95 7.26 -2.63
N THR A 39 22.35 7.05 -3.80
CA THR A 39 23.03 7.12 -5.09
C THR A 39 23.60 8.52 -5.35
N VAL A 40 22.84 9.57 -5.03
CA VAL A 40 23.28 10.96 -5.21
C VAL A 40 24.44 11.33 -4.29
N ILE A 41 24.51 10.73 -3.08
CA ILE A 41 25.55 10.98 -2.08
C ILE A 41 26.80 10.11 -2.31
N ASP A 42 26.81 9.26 -3.35
CA ASP A 42 27.88 8.27 -3.62
C ASP A 42 28.08 7.29 -2.44
N PHE A 43 26.99 6.95 -1.75
CA PHE A 43 26.98 5.98 -0.65
C PHE A 43 26.38 4.65 -1.11
N SER A 44 26.70 3.56 -0.41
CA SER A 44 26.26 2.20 -0.79
C SER A 44 24.73 2.13 -0.96
N PRO A 45 24.21 2.00 -2.21
CA PRO A 45 22.76 1.99 -2.45
C PRO A 45 22.06 0.79 -1.83
N PHE A 46 22.80 -0.28 -1.53
CA PHE A 46 22.30 -1.46 -0.83
C PHE A 46 21.75 -1.14 0.57
N LEU A 47 22.16 -0.04 1.19
CA LEU A 47 21.61 0.36 2.49
C LEU A 47 20.17 0.87 2.42
N ALA A 48 19.64 1.18 1.23
CA ALA A 48 18.23 1.54 1.04
C ALA A 48 17.27 0.39 1.38
N PHE A 49 17.75 -0.86 1.40
CA PHE A 49 16.95 -2.01 1.83
C PHE A 49 16.58 -1.94 3.32
N ILE A 50 17.42 -1.33 4.17
CA ILE A 50 17.18 -1.25 5.62
C ILE A 50 15.92 -0.44 5.94
N PRO A 51 15.77 0.83 5.50
CA PRO A 51 14.56 1.59 5.77
C PRO A 51 13.33 1.01 5.05
N ALA A 52 13.50 0.39 3.88
CA ALA A 52 12.40 -0.27 3.18
C ALA A 52 11.86 -1.49 3.95
N LEU A 53 12.75 -2.36 4.44
CA LEU A 53 12.37 -3.52 5.25
C LEU A 53 11.80 -3.11 6.60
N ALA A 54 12.36 -2.07 7.24
CA ALA A 54 11.82 -1.52 8.48
C ALA A 54 10.40 -0.96 8.26
N TYR A 55 10.17 -0.22 7.18
CA TYR A 55 8.85 0.30 6.82
C TYR A 55 7.84 -0.83 6.55
N LEU A 56 8.22 -1.83 5.76
CA LEU A 56 7.37 -2.98 5.47
C LEU A 56 7.02 -3.77 6.74
N GLY A 57 8.02 -4.05 7.58
CA GLY A 57 7.83 -4.78 8.83
C GLY A 57 6.90 -4.04 9.79
N PHE A 58 7.14 -2.73 10.00
CA PHE A 58 6.32 -1.91 10.89
C PHE A 58 4.89 -1.76 10.38
N TYR A 59 4.71 -1.42 9.10
CA TYR A 59 3.39 -1.16 8.53
C TYR A 59 2.58 -2.44 8.35
N SER A 60 3.22 -3.54 7.95
CA SER A 60 2.57 -4.85 7.86
C SER A 60 2.15 -5.33 9.26
N TYR A 61 3.02 -5.23 10.27
CA TYR A 61 2.67 -5.58 11.65
C TYR A 61 1.49 -4.74 12.18
N MET A 62 1.47 -3.44 11.89
CA MET A 62 0.37 -2.56 12.27
C MET A 62 -0.93 -2.88 11.51
N SER A 63 -0.85 -3.13 10.20
CA SER A 63 -2.00 -3.53 9.35
C SER A 63 -2.60 -4.87 9.77
N PHE A 64 -1.80 -5.84 10.20
CA PHE A 64 -2.30 -7.13 10.70
C PHE A 64 -2.97 -7.02 12.08
N ARG A 65 -2.61 -6.01 12.88
CA ARG A 65 -3.16 -5.80 14.24
C ARG A 65 -4.44 -4.97 14.25
N SER A 66 -4.75 -4.26 13.15
CA SER A 66 -6.04 -3.60 12.95
C SER A 66 -7.13 -4.64 12.66
N TYR A 67 -8.00 -4.82 13.65
CA TYR A 67 -9.21 -5.66 13.70
C TYR A 67 -9.91 -5.90 12.34
N LYS A 68 -9.84 -7.13 11.83
CA LYS A 68 -10.44 -7.61 10.57
C LYS A 68 -11.98 -7.49 10.44
N PRO A 69 -12.79 -7.51 11.52
CA PRO A 69 -14.24 -7.27 11.40
C PRO A 69 -14.63 -5.79 11.19
N GLY A 70 -13.88 -4.87 11.80
CA GLY A 70 -14.22 -3.44 11.81
C GLY A 70 -14.08 -2.73 10.46
N ILE A 71 -13.26 -3.28 9.54
CA ILE A 71 -13.04 -2.71 8.20
C ILE A 71 -14.26 -2.92 7.29
N VAL A 72 -14.97 -4.04 7.46
CA VAL A 72 -16.22 -4.33 6.75
C VAL A 72 -17.36 -3.51 7.36
N GLU A 73 -17.38 -3.37 8.70
CA GLU A 73 -18.35 -2.55 9.43
C GLU A 73 -18.21 -1.04 9.17
N SER A 74 -16.98 -0.53 8.93
CA SER A 74 -16.73 0.91 8.78
C SER A 74 -17.06 1.45 7.39
N LYS A 75 -17.11 0.59 6.36
CA LYS A 75 -17.29 1.02 4.96
C LYS A 75 -18.71 0.85 4.42
N TYR A 76 -19.57 0.06 5.09
CA TYR A 76 -20.95 -0.15 4.65
C TYR A 76 -21.96 0.05 5.80
N SER A 77 -22.35 1.31 6.02
CA SER A 77 -23.35 1.69 7.03
C SER A 77 -24.68 0.90 6.94
N PRO A 78 -25.27 0.63 5.75
CA PRO A 78 -26.54 -0.08 5.64
C PRO A 78 -26.45 -1.58 5.91
N LEU A 79 -25.34 -2.23 5.53
CA LEU A 79 -25.14 -3.67 5.77
C LEU A 79 -24.60 -3.96 7.17
N ARG A 80 -24.12 -2.96 7.92
CA ARG A 80 -23.50 -3.18 9.24
C ARG A 80 -24.43 -3.90 10.20
N GLU A 81 -25.68 -3.43 10.30
CA GLU A 81 -26.67 -4.03 11.19
C GLU A 81 -27.07 -5.42 10.70
N LYS A 82 -27.40 -5.57 9.41
CA LYS A 82 -27.77 -6.86 8.82
C LYS A 82 -26.65 -7.91 8.93
N LEU A 83 -25.39 -7.51 8.71
CA LEU A 83 -24.21 -8.37 8.85
C LEU A 83 -23.97 -8.77 10.30
N ARG A 84 -24.12 -7.84 11.26
CA ARG A 84 -23.94 -8.14 12.68
C ARG A 84 -25.02 -9.08 13.17
N THR A 85 -26.28 -8.80 12.83
CA THR A 85 -27.41 -9.69 13.15
C THR A 85 -27.27 -11.05 12.49
N ALA A 86 -26.82 -11.13 11.23
CA ALA A 86 -26.56 -12.41 10.58
C ALA A 86 -25.40 -13.17 11.24
N ALA A 87 -24.32 -12.48 11.64
CA ALA A 87 -23.16 -13.05 12.31
C ALA A 87 -23.48 -13.58 13.72
N ASP A 88 -24.24 -12.81 14.51
CA ASP A 88 -24.65 -13.16 15.87
C ASP A 88 -25.58 -14.39 15.88
N ASN A 89 -26.31 -14.61 14.78
CA ASN A 89 -27.25 -15.71 14.63
C ASN A 89 -26.75 -16.83 13.69
N VAL A 90 -25.44 -16.90 13.39
CA VAL A 90 -24.82 -17.93 12.50
C VAL A 90 -25.10 -19.38 12.94
N GLY A 91 -25.40 -19.61 14.22
CA GLY A 91 -25.69 -20.93 14.77
C GLY A 91 -27.17 -21.30 14.88
N LEU A 92 -28.09 -20.41 14.47
CA LEU A 92 -29.53 -20.65 14.61
C LEU A 92 -30.14 -21.04 13.26
N GLU A 93 -30.73 -22.23 13.21
CA GLU A 93 -31.50 -22.70 12.07
C GLU A 93 -32.95 -22.23 12.19
N ASN A 94 -33.22 -21.03 11.68
CA ASN A 94 -34.56 -20.46 11.59
C ASN A 94 -34.77 -19.88 10.17
N PRO A 95 -35.92 -20.11 9.51
CA PRO A 95 -36.23 -19.53 8.20
C PRO A 95 -36.02 -18.01 8.10
N VAL A 96 -36.26 -17.24 9.17
CA VAL A 96 -36.01 -15.78 9.20
C VAL A 96 -34.51 -15.46 9.08
N VAL A 97 -33.65 -16.27 9.71
CA VAL A 97 -32.19 -16.10 9.68
C VAL A 97 -31.65 -16.51 8.30
N GLU A 98 -32.23 -17.53 7.68
CA GLU A 98 -31.84 -17.97 6.34
C GLU A 98 -32.17 -16.91 5.27
N GLU A 99 -33.35 -16.31 5.35
CA GLU A 99 -33.75 -15.20 4.47
C GLU A 99 -32.86 -13.97 4.66
N LEU A 100 -32.55 -13.61 5.91
CA LEU A 100 -31.61 -12.53 6.23
C LEU A 100 -30.21 -12.81 5.66
N GLN A 101 -29.70 -14.04 5.79
CA GLN A 101 -28.40 -14.43 5.22
C GLN A 101 -28.39 -14.38 3.70
N TYR A 102 -29.49 -14.76 3.05
CA TYR A 102 -29.64 -14.68 1.60
C TYR A 102 -29.65 -13.23 1.11
N GLU A 103 -30.42 -12.37 1.76
CA GLU A 103 -30.50 -10.93 1.45
C GLU A 103 -29.13 -10.26 1.59
N VAL A 104 -28.44 -10.49 2.71
CA VAL A 104 -27.09 -9.94 2.94
C VAL A 104 -26.09 -10.47 1.91
N THR A 105 -26.17 -11.76 1.55
CA THR A 105 -25.29 -12.33 0.52
C THR A 105 -25.52 -11.69 -0.85
N SER A 106 -26.79 -11.45 -1.21
CA SER A 106 -27.17 -10.79 -2.45
C SER A 106 -26.69 -9.33 -2.49
N GLU A 107 -26.90 -8.59 -1.41
CA GLU A 107 -26.41 -7.22 -1.26
C GLU A 107 -24.88 -7.17 -1.32
N MET A 108 -24.16 -8.05 -0.62
CA MET A 108 -22.68 -8.12 -0.65
C MET A 108 -22.11 -8.45 -2.03
N LYS A 109 -22.81 -9.22 -2.86
CA LYS A 109 -22.40 -9.47 -4.25
C LYS A 109 -22.58 -8.24 -5.14
N ASN A 110 -23.57 -7.40 -4.83
CA ASN A 110 -23.84 -6.14 -5.53
C ASN A 110 -22.97 -4.98 -5.01
N VAL A 111 -22.41 -5.12 -3.81
CA VAL A 111 -21.38 -4.25 -3.27
C VAL A 111 -20.11 -4.39 -4.13
N GLY A 112 -19.97 -3.47 -5.07
CA GLY A 112 -18.79 -3.41 -5.93
C GLY A 112 -17.53 -3.30 -5.09
N LEU A 113 -16.58 -4.21 -5.30
CA LEU A 113 -15.25 -4.16 -4.68
C LEU A 113 -14.61 -2.77 -4.81
N SER A 114 -14.94 -2.05 -5.90
CA SER A 114 -14.59 -0.66 -6.18
C SER A 114 -14.88 0.33 -5.05
N MET A 115 -15.91 0.11 -4.21
CA MET A 115 -16.20 0.99 -3.08
C MET A 115 -15.17 0.85 -1.94
N PHE A 116 -14.46 -0.27 -1.89
CA PHE A 116 -13.35 -0.47 -0.97
C PHE A 116 -12.02 0.04 -1.52
N ILE A 117 -11.92 0.28 -2.82
CA ILE A 117 -10.70 0.73 -3.51
C ILE A 117 -10.73 2.25 -3.66
N ASN A 118 -9.60 2.90 -3.36
CA ASN A 118 -9.36 4.26 -3.83
C ASN A 118 -8.42 4.21 -5.04
N PRO A 119 -8.93 3.98 -6.27
CA PRO A 119 -8.08 3.80 -7.44
C PRO A 119 -7.23 5.03 -7.75
N ARG A 120 -7.70 6.23 -7.38
CA ARG A 120 -6.95 7.48 -7.54
C ARG A 120 -5.63 7.46 -6.77
N THR A 121 -5.67 7.14 -5.47
CA THR A 121 -4.47 7.15 -4.63
C THR A 121 -3.46 6.10 -5.07
N LEU A 122 -3.94 4.91 -5.44
CA LEU A 122 -3.09 3.84 -5.96
C LEU A 122 -2.43 4.23 -7.29
N SER A 123 -3.17 4.85 -8.20
CA SER A 123 -2.66 5.31 -9.49
C SER A 123 -1.55 6.35 -9.33
N TYR A 124 -1.72 7.35 -8.46
CA TYR A 124 -0.67 8.34 -8.16
C TYR A 124 0.61 7.71 -7.59
N ARG A 125 0.46 6.66 -6.77
CA ARG A 125 1.61 5.94 -6.20
C ARG A 125 2.36 5.13 -7.26
N ILE A 126 1.65 4.46 -8.16
CA ILE A 126 2.26 3.75 -9.30
C ILE A 126 2.99 4.75 -10.21
N PHE A 127 2.37 5.90 -10.48
CA PHE A 127 3.02 6.97 -11.23
C PHE A 127 4.29 7.49 -10.54
N ALA A 128 4.27 7.67 -9.21
CA ALA A 128 5.45 8.06 -8.45
C ALA A 128 6.59 7.02 -8.55
N VAL A 129 6.27 5.71 -8.49
CA VAL A 129 7.26 4.63 -8.71
C VAL A 129 7.91 4.75 -10.09
N MET A 130 7.10 5.01 -11.13
CA MET A 130 7.61 5.17 -12.50
C MET A 130 8.54 6.39 -12.62
N VAL A 131 8.13 7.55 -12.09
CA VAL A 131 8.94 8.78 -12.10
C VAL A 131 10.24 8.59 -11.33
N LEU A 132 10.20 8.01 -10.13
CA LEU A 132 11.39 7.74 -9.32
C LEU A 132 12.35 6.80 -10.04
N SER A 133 11.84 5.73 -10.65
CA SER A 133 12.66 4.79 -11.43
C SER A 133 13.37 5.49 -12.59
N PHE A 134 12.65 6.37 -13.30
CA PHE A 134 13.23 7.16 -14.38
C PHE A 134 14.34 8.11 -13.87
N LEU A 135 14.10 8.80 -12.75
CA LEU A 135 15.09 9.69 -12.13
C LEU A 135 16.36 8.94 -11.70
N ILE A 136 16.24 7.71 -11.19
CA ILE A 136 17.38 6.87 -10.82
C ILE A 136 18.22 6.54 -12.05
N ILE A 137 17.58 6.07 -13.13
CA ILE A 137 18.28 5.75 -14.39
C ILE A 137 18.97 6.99 -14.95
N PHE A 138 18.28 8.13 -14.95
CA PHE A 138 18.81 9.40 -15.43
C PHE A 138 20.02 9.86 -14.62
N THR A 139 19.93 9.81 -13.29
CA THR A 139 21.01 10.18 -12.37
C THR A 139 22.22 9.26 -12.52
N SER A 140 21.97 7.96 -12.67
CA SER A 140 23.02 6.97 -12.91
C SER A 140 23.71 7.17 -14.25
N THR A 141 22.98 7.54 -15.30
CA THR A 141 23.53 7.74 -16.65
C THR A 141 24.39 8.99 -16.72
N LEU A 142 23.97 10.06 -16.05
CA LEU A 142 24.73 11.31 -15.99
C LEU A 142 25.92 11.26 -15.02
N ASN A 143 26.08 10.15 -14.29
CA ASN A 143 27.09 9.97 -13.24
C ASN A 143 27.15 11.20 -12.32
N ILE A 144 25.97 11.72 -11.93
CA ILE A 144 25.87 12.91 -11.09
C ILE A 144 26.28 12.50 -9.68
N LYS A 145 27.59 12.54 -9.44
CA LYS A 145 28.18 12.50 -8.12
C LYS A 145 28.20 13.93 -7.59
N PHE A 146 27.15 14.31 -6.87
CA PHE A 146 27.08 15.65 -6.24
C PHE A 146 28.31 15.91 -5.36
N LEU A 147 28.89 14.86 -4.77
CA LEU A 147 30.10 14.92 -3.96
C LEU A 147 31.36 15.33 -4.78
N GLU A 148 31.51 14.84 -6.02
CA GLU A 148 32.62 15.24 -6.89
C GLU A 148 32.43 16.65 -7.46
N PHE A 149 31.18 17.01 -7.80
CA PHE A 149 30.84 18.36 -8.24
C PHE A 149 31.12 19.40 -7.14
N ALA A 150 30.64 19.17 -5.92
CA ALA A 150 30.87 20.07 -4.78
C ALA A 150 32.36 20.19 -4.42
N ARG A 151 33.15 19.14 -4.64
CA ARG A 151 34.61 19.15 -4.41
C ARG A 151 35.38 19.93 -5.48
N LYS A 152 34.91 19.92 -6.73
CA LYS A 152 35.55 20.65 -7.86
C LYS A 152 35.20 22.14 -7.93
N VAL A 153 34.05 22.56 -7.40
CA VAL A 153 33.63 23.98 -7.40
C VAL A 153 34.63 24.92 -6.70
N PRO A 154 35.17 24.64 -5.51
CA PRO A 154 36.15 25.54 -4.88
C PRO A 154 37.46 25.66 -5.67
N ASP A 155 37.90 24.60 -6.36
CA ASP A 155 39.15 24.63 -7.15
C ASP A 155 39.04 25.54 -8.39
N ILE A 156 37.87 25.61 -9.04
CA ILE A 156 37.64 26.50 -10.19
C ILE A 156 37.69 27.98 -9.78
N PHE A 157 37.12 28.31 -8.61
CA PHE A 157 37.18 29.67 -8.06
C PHE A 157 38.58 30.05 -7.53
N ALA A 158 39.39 29.07 -7.13
CA ALA A 158 40.77 29.30 -6.73
C ALA A 158 41.68 29.60 -7.93
N ILE A 159 41.49 28.89 -9.06
CA ILE A 159 42.27 29.11 -10.29
C ILE A 159 41.94 30.47 -10.92
N SER A 160 40.68 30.94 -10.86
CA SER A 160 40.31 32.25 -11.41
C SER A 160 40.79 33.45 -10.57
N ARG A 161 41.35 33.23 -9.37
CA ARG A 161 41.95 34.28 -8.53
C ARG A 161 43.47 34.40 -8.71
N LEU A 162 44.10 33.45 -9.41
CA LEU A 162 45.54 33.42 -9.69
C LEU A 162 45.88 33.91 -11.10
N MET A 163 44.88 34.30 -11.89
CA MET A 163 44.99 34.90 -13.23
C MET A 163 44.46 36.33 -13.18
#